data_AF-D5AXY2-F1
#
_entry.id   AF-D5AXY2-F1
#
_cell.length_a   1.000
_cell.length_b   1.000
_cell.length_c   1.000
_cell.angle_alpha   90.00
_cell.angle_beta   90.00
_cell.angle_gamma   90.00
#
_symmetry.space_group_name_H-M   'P 1'
#
loop_
_entity.id
_entity.type
_entity.pdbx_description
1 polymer ?
#
loop_
_entity_poly.entity_id
_entity_poly.type
_entity_poly.pdbx_seq_one_letter_code
_entity_poly.pdbx_strand_id
1 'polypeptide(L)'
;MWWHQILNTYFGGKIGNNSKDHNLYVNIIPNSELSQIIFGKPSMSIEKEKFWASHKQVVKEIGGTNLINGKHDLFKAVAYTSDDIEAVESQFGVPIMGLQFHPEMSMYSNAFTCSEKGRDKKIYLSFQQSVWSFHNKQVLLAEFKNSKHYSKTQHPTEDITEKLINYENNKYNNNIIDIFNETSVEIIGYSNVEILN
;
A
#
# COMPACT_ATOMS: atom_id res chain seq x y z
N MET A 1 2.54 -9.89 -14.59
CA MET A 1 1.41 -10.36 -13.73
C MET A 1 0.19 -9.45 -13.97
N TRP A 2 -1.04 -10.00 -14.03
CA TRP A 2 -2.27 -9.29 -14.45
C TRP A 2 -3.20 -8.89 -13.29
N TRP A 3 -2.70 -8.86 -12.04
CA TRP A 3 -3.56 -8.73 -10.86
C TRP A 3 -4.39 -7.46 -10.82
N HIS A 4 -3.84 -6.33 -11.25
CA HIS A 4 -4.59 -5.07 -11.34
C HIS A 4 -5.86 -5.22 -12.20
N GLN A 5 -5.76 -5.92 -13.34
CA GLN A 5 -6.89 -6.17 -14.25
C GLN A 5 -7.90 -7.16 -13.66
N ILE A 6 -7.41 -8.22 -13.01
CA ILE A 6 -8.26 -9.22 -12.32
C ILE A 6 -9.04 -8.55 -11.20
N LEU A 7 -8.36 -7.79 -10.33
CA LEU A 7 -8.97 -7.03 -9.25
C LEU A 7 -10.06 -6.11 -9.80
N ASN A 8 -9.75 -5.35 -10.84
CA ASN A 8 -10.70 -4.43 -11.46
C ASN A 8 -11.95 -5.15 -11.99
N THR A 9 -11.76 -6.24 -12.73
CA THR A 9 -12.84 -7.01 -13.34
C THR A 9 -13.71 -7.70 -12.28
N TYR A 10 -13.09 -8.21 -11.22
CA TYR A 10 -13.80 -8.83 -10.10
C TYR A 10 -14.81 -7.87 -9.45
N PHE A 11 -14.47 -6.58 -9.39
CA PHE A 11 -15.34 -5.53 -8.86
C PHE A 11 -16.14 -4.79 -9.95
N GLY A 12 -16.31 -5.38 -11.14
CA GLY A 12 -17.22 -4.89 -12.18
C GLY A 12 -16.66 -3.79 -13.09
N GLY A 13 -15.35 -3.53 -13.06
CA GLY A 13 -14.70 -2.59 -13.96
C GLY A 13 -14.50 -3.14 -15.37
N LYS A 14 -14.03 -2.28 -16.30
CA LYS A 14 -13.77 -2.66 -17.69
C LYS A 14 -12.30 -2.58 -18.05
N ILE A 15 -11.86 -3.54 -18.86
CA ILE A 15 -10.53 -3.60 -19.46
C ILE A 15 -10.61 -3.25 -20.94
N GLY A 16 -9.58 -2.56 -21.44
CA GLY A 16 -9.40 -2.26 -22.85
C GLY A 16 -8.06 -2.79 -23.34
N ASN A 17 -7.91 -2.88 -24.67
CA ASN A 17 -6.64 -3.21 -25.28
C ASN A 17 -5.76 -1.95 -25.32
N ASN A 18 -4.54 -2.08 -24.79
CA ASN A 18 -3.48 -1.09 -24.98
C ASN A 18 -2.14 -1.80 -24.84
N SER A 19 -1.27 -1.64 -25.84
CA SER A 19 0.07 -2.21 -25.83
C SER A 19 1.02 -1.16 -25.26
N LYS A 20 1.61 -1.49 -24.10
CA LYS A 20 2.74 -0.77 -23.54
C LYS A 20 3.93 -1.72 -23.44
N ASP A 21 4.98 -1.37 -24.15
CA ASP A 21 6.25 -2.08 -24.14
C ASP A 21 7.29 -1.20 -23.42
N HIS A 22 7.71 -1.65 -22.25
CA HIS A 22 8.94 -1.27 -21.54
C HIS A 22 9.18 0.25 -21.36
N ASN A 23 9.21 0.70 -20.09
CA ASN A 23 9.34 2.10 -19.66
C ASN A 23 8.06 2.92 -19.86
N LEU A 24 7.30 3.01 -18.79
CA LEU A 24 6.07 3.77 -18.70
C LEU A 24 6.27 4.95 -17.75
N TYR A 25 6.00 6.16 -18.23
CA TYR A 25 5.88 7.30 -17.33
C TYR A 25 4.46 7.40 -16.80
N VAL A 26 4.34 7.47 -15.49
CA VAL A 26 3.07 7.46 -14.77
C VAL A 26 2.99 8.71 -13.89
N ASN A 27 1.86 9.39 -13.96
CA ASN A 27 1.51 10.50 -13.10
C ASN A 27 0.90 9.95 -11.81
N ILE A 28 1.56 10.19 -10.68
CA ILE A 28 1.12 9.76 -9.35
C ILE A 28 0.24 10.86 -8.74
N ILE A 29 -0.96 10.49 -8.31
CA ILE A 29 -1.92 11.42 -7.72
C ILE A 29 -1.46 11.82 -6.30
N PRO A 30 -1.46 13.12 -5.95
CA PRO A 30 -1.10 13.58 -4.61
C PRO A 30 -2.05 13.04 -3.54
N ASN A 31 -1.59 13.02 -2.29
CA ASN A 31 -2.39 12.53 -1.15
C ASN A 31 -2.94 11.09 -1.30
N SER A 32 -2.29 10.26 -2.13
CA SER A 32 -2.52 8.82 -2.18
C SER A 32 -1.55 8.08 -1.27
N GLU A 33 -1.91 6.87 -0.86
CA GLU A 33 -1.00 5.97 -0.13
C GLU A 33 0.22 5.65 -1.00
N LEU A 34 0.02 5.38 -2.30
CA LEU A 34 1.10 5.17 -3.26
C LEU A 34 2.09 6.34 -3.30
N SER A 35 1.59 7.59 -3.32
CA SER A 35 2.43 8.79 -3.26
C SER A 35 3.26 8.84 -1.98
N GLN A 36 2.64 8.60 -0.82
CA GLN A 36 3.33 8.60 0.46
C GLN A 36 4.43 7.50 0.52
N ILE A 37 4.14 6.32 -0.01
CA ILE A 37 5.11 5.21 -0.08
C ILE A 37 6.32 5.59 -0.93
N ILE A 38 6.09 6.15 -2.12
CA ILE A 38 7.16 6.48 -3.06
C ILE A 38 8.04 7.63 -2.53
N PHE A 39 7.40 8.71 -2.07
CA PHE A 39 8.08 9.96 -1.73
C PHE A 39 8.44 10.07 -0.24
N GLY A 40 7.92 9.18 0.60
CA GLY A 40 8.14 9.18 2.06
C GLY A 40 7.47 10.33 2.81
N LYS A 41 6.65 11.13 2.12
CA LYS A 41 5.91 12.27 2.65
C LYS A 41 4.64 12.49 1.84
N PRO A 42 3.61 13.15 2.40
CA PRO A 42 2.48 13.60 1.60
C PRO A 42 2.96 14.49 0.47
N SER A 43 2.75 14.06 -0.78
CA SER A 43 2.98 14.93 -1.93
C SER A 43 1.75 15.79 -2.16
N MET A 44 1.98 17.09 -2.41
CA MET A 44 0.96 18.09 -2.68
C MET A 44 0.77 18.34 -4.18
N SER A 45 1.60 17.74 -5.03
CA SER A 45 1.59 17.91 -6.48
C SER A 45 1.56 16.56 -7.18
N ILE A 46 1.04 16.53 -8.41
CA ILE A 46 1.20 15.36 -9.27
C ILE A 46 2.68 15.22 -9.62
N GLU A 47 3.23 14.05 -9.33
CA GLU A 47 4.63 13.73 -9.62
C GLU A 47 4.70 12.65 -10.70
N LYS A 48 5.67 12.76 -11.61
CA LYS A 48 5.81 11.86 -12.76
C LYS A 48 6.98 10.92 -12.53
N GLU A 49 6.68 9.63 -12.48
CA GLU A 49 7.64 8.57 -12.20
C GLU A 49 7.74 7.60 -13.37
N LYS A 50 8.93 7.02 -13.54
CA LYS A 50 9.20 6.05 -14.61
C LYS A 50 9.22 4.63 -14.07
N PHE A 51 8.31 3.78 -14.52
CA PHE A 51 8.23 2.38 -14.14
C PHE A 51 8.48 1.44 -15.31
N TRP A 52 8.87 0.20 -15.02
CA TRP A 52 8.82 -0.85 -16.03
C TRP A 52 7.39 -1.36 -16.19
N ALA A 53 6.97 -1.59 -17.42
CA ALA A 53 5.63 -2.09 -17.74
C ALA A 53 5.70 -3.03 -18.95
N SER A 54 4.93 -4.11 -18.92
CA SER A 54 4.72 -4.99 -20.07
C SER A 54 3.32 -5.58 -20.00
N HIS A 55 2.39 -4.92 -20.68
CA HIS A 55 0.99 -5.32 -20.70
C HIS A 55 0.32 -4.93 -22.03
N LYS A 56 -0.64 -5.77 -22.45
CA LYS A 56 -1.45 -5.58 -23.66
C LYS A 56 -2.88 -5.13 -23.36
N GLN A 57 -3.22 -5.08 -22.08
CA GLN A 57 -4.51 -4.69 -21.57
C GLN A 57 -4.30 -3.65 -20.46
N VAL A 58 -5.29 -2.81 -20.26
CA VAL A 58 -5.30 -1.73 -19.27
C VAL A 58 -6.70 -1.57 -18.70
N VAL A 59 -6.79 -1.00 -17.51
CA VAL A 59 -8.08 -0.63 -16.93
C VAL A 59 -8.56 0.68 -17.58
N LYS A 60 -9.79 0.64 -18.11
CA LYS A 60 -10.47 1.78 -18.74
C LYS A 60 -11.58 2.36 -17.86
N GLU A 61 -12.25 1.49 -17.12
CA GLU A 61 -13.24 1.88 -16.11
C GLU A 61 -12.92 1.14 -14.82
N ILE A 62 -12.79 1.90 -13.72
CA ILE A 62 -12.49 1.37 -12.40
C ILE A 62 -13.70 0.58 -11.90
N GLY A 63 -13.47 -0.64 -11.43
CA GLY A 63 -14.45 -1.40 -10.68
C GLY A 63 -14.65 -0.83 -9.29
N GLY A 64 -15.61 -1.35 -8.54
CA GLY A 64 -15.81 -0.91 -7.16
C GLY A 64 -16.74 0.28 -7.00
N THR A 65 -17.32 0.80 -8.10
CA THR A 65 -18.17 1.98 -8.08
C THR A 65 -19.48 1.72 -7.33
N ASN A 66 -19.86 2.62 -6.43
CA ASN A 66 -21.09 2.54 -5.62
C ASN A 66 -21.28 1.22 -4.86
N LEU A 67 -20.21 0.49 -4.50
CA LEU A 67 -20.32 -0.82 -3.85
C LEU A 67 -20.52 -0.74 -2.34
N ILE A 68 -20.15 0.37 -1.70
CA ILE A 68 -20.19 0.50 -0.24
C ILE A 68 -21.48 1.20 0.19
N ASN A 69 -21.97 0.87 1.39
CA ASN A 69 -23.10 1.56 2.03
C ASN A 69 -22.94 3.09 1.93
N GLY A 70 -23.98 3.77 1.46
CA GLY A 70 -23.91 5.20 1.13
C GLY A 70 -23.50 5.49 -0.32
N LYS A 71 -23.37 4.46 -1.17
CA LYS A 71 -22.96 4.58 -2.59
C LYS A 71 -21.57 5.19 -2.74
N HIS A 72 -20.64 4.77 -1.87
CA HIS A 72 -19.24 5.14 -2.00
C HIS A 72 -18.48 4.13 -2.87
N ASP A 73 -17.45 4.60 -3.56
CA ASP A 73 -16.59 3.78 -4.39
C ASP A 73 -15.56 3.03 -3.53
N LEU A 74 -15.37 1.74 -3.76
CA LEU A 74 -14.38 0.94 -3.05
C LEU A 74 -12.95 1.35 -3.39
N PHE A 75 -12.67 1.62 -4.67
CA PHE A 75 -11.35 2.01 -5.15
C PHE A 75 -11.34 3.43 -5.68
N LYS A 76 -10.19 4.07 -5.55
CA LYS A 76 -9.82 5.26 -6.30
C LYS A 76 -8.58 4.97 -7.13
N ALA A 77 -8.50 5.54 -8.32
CA ALA A 77 -7.27 5.47 -9.10
C ALA A 77 -6.29 6.54 -8.65
N VAL A 78 -5.03 6.12 -8.54
CA VAL A 78 -3.95 6.89 -7.89
C VAL A 78 -2.70 7.01 -8.75
N ALA A 79 -2.69 6.36 -9.91
CA ALA A 79 -1.67 6.57 -10.91
C ALA A 79 -2.27 6.41 -12.30
N TYR A 80 -1.87 7.29 -13.22
CA TYR A 80 -2.38 7.31 -14.59
C TYR A 80 -1.28 7.58 -15.59
N THR A 81 -1.47 7.12 -16.83
CA THR A 81 -0.81 7.74 -17.98
C THR A 81 -1.69 8.87 -18.53
N SER A 82 -1.71 9.11 -19.85
CA SER A 82 -2.63 10.09 -20.45
C SER A 82 -4.09 9.65 -20.37
N ASP A 83 -4.36 8.35 -20.58
CA ASP A 83 -5.73 7.82 -20.76
C ASP A 83 -5.96 6.48 -20.05
N ASP A 84 -4.94 5.96 -19.35
CA ASP A 84 -4.99 4.63 -18.72
C ASP A 84 -4.79 4.74 -17.21
N ILE A 85 -5.55 3.93 -16.48
CA ILE A 85 -5.36 3.74 -15.05
C ILE A 85 -4.24 2.73 -14.82
N GLU A 86 -3.20 3.17 -14.13
CA GLU A 86 -1.98 2.40 -13.88
C GLU A 86 -1.86 1.94 -12.42
N ALA A 87 -2.61 2.57 -11.51
CA ALA A 87 -2.74 2.09 -10.15
C ALA A 87 -4.08 2.48 -9.52
N VAL A 88 -4.55 1.62 -8.63
CA VAL A 88 -5.70 1.87 -7.74
C VAL A 88 -5.33 1.54 -6.30
N GLU A 89 -5.96 2.23 -5.35
CA GLU A 89 -5.93 1.89 -3.93
C GLU A 89 -7.34 1.87 -3.35
N SER A 90 -7.55 1.05 -2.31
CA SER A 90 -8.80 1.00 -1.57
C SER A 90 -9.03 2.30 -0.81
N GLN A 91 -10.28 2.78 -0.81
CA GLN A 91 -10.69 3.91 0.02
C GLN A 91 -11.12 3.49 1.42
N PHE A 92 -11.39 2.20 1.62
CA PHE A 92 -11.95 1.68 2.87
C PHE A 92 -11.37 0.32 3.25
N GLY A 93 -11.19 0.08 4.55
CA GLY A 93 -10.83 -1.23 5.08
C GLY A 93 -9.35 -1.59 4.90
N VAL A 94 -9.08 -2.74 4.28
CA VAL A 94 -7.72 -3.31 4.12
C VAL A 94 -6.98 -2.52 3.03
N PRO A 95 -5.66 -2.28 3.16
CA PRO A 95 -4.85 -1.63 2.12
C PRO A 95 -4.74 -2.57 0.91
N ILE A 96 -5.72 -2.50 0.01
CA ILE A 96 -5.66 -3.14 -1.29
C ILE A 96 -5.05 -2.13 -2.25
N MET A 97 -3.93 -2.50 -2.88
CA MET A 97 -3.29 -1.74 -3.93
C MET A 97 -3.15 -2.62 -5.17
N GLY A 98 -3.60 -2.10 -6.32
CA GLY A 98 -3.43 -2.77 -7.60
C GLY A 98 -2.55 -1.93 -8.50
N LEU A 99 -1.42 -2.49 -8.96
CA LEU A 99 -0.44 -1.81 -9.83
C LEU A 99 -0.40 -2.51 -11.19
N GLN A 100 -0.45 -1.73 -12.27
CA GLN A 100 -0.35 -2.22 -13.65
C GLN A 100 1.13 -2.30 -14.12
N PHE A 101 1.99 -1.47 -13.55
CA PHE A 101 3.43 -1.52 -13.71
C PHE A 101 4.09 -2.54 -12.76
N HIS A 102 5.35 -2.88 -13.02
CA HIS A 102 6.07 -3.98 -12.38
C HIS A 102 7.26 -3.50 -11.55
N PRO A 103 7.05 -3.05 -10.30
CA PRO A 103 8.14 -2.64 -9.42
C PRO A 103 9.09 -3.80 -9.09
N GLU A 104 8.64 -5.05 -9.19
CA GLU A 104 9.48 -6.24 -8.95
C GLU A 104 10.65 -6.35 -9.93
N MET A 105 10.52 -5.80 -11.15
CA MET A 105 11.54 -5.95 -12.19
C MET A 105 12.87 -5.29 -11.83
N SER A 106 12.84 -4.23 -11.00
CA SER A 106 14.05 -3.55 -10.54
C SER A 106 14.95 -4.41 -9.66
N MET A 107 14.40 -5.45 -9.02
CA MET A 107 15.15 -6.39 -8.18
C MET A 107 15.94 -7.41 -8.98
N TYR A 108 15.51 -7.70 -10.22
CA TYR A 108 16.06 -8.77 -11.05
C TYR A 108 17.02 -8.28 -12.15
N SER A 109 17.22 -6.97 -12.28
CA SER A 109 18.01 -6.39 -13.38
C SER A 109 18.91 -5.25 -12.94
N ASN A 110 20.10 -5.20 -13.54
CA ASN A 110 21.04 -4.09 -13.37
C ASN A 110 20.77 -2.90 -14.30
N ALA A 111 19.76 -3.00 -15.18
CA ALA A 111 19.36 -1.91 -16.07
C ALA A 111 18.65 -0.74 -15.35
N PHE A 112 18.29 -0.92 -14.07
CA PHE A 112 17.59 0.07 -13.27
C PHE A 112 18.57 0.93 -12.46
N THR A 113 18.29 2.23 -12.41
CA THR A 113 19.02 3.20 -11.59
C THR A 113 18.84 2.92 -10.10
N CYS A 114 19.75 3.41 -9.26
CA CYS A 114 19.63 3.31 -7.80
C CYS A 114 18.33 3.98 -7.29
N SER A 115 17.90 5.06 -7.93
CA SER A 115 16.65 5.75 -7.60
C SER A 115 15.42 4.89 -7.89
N GLU A 116 15.35 4.27 -9.08
CA GLU A 116 14.27 3.35 -9.45
C GLU A 116 14.22 2.14 -8.50
N LYS A 117 15.37 1.52 -8.20
CA LYS A 117 15.47 0.42 -7.23
C LYS A 117 15.02 0.84 -5.83
N GLY A 118 15.42 2.04 -5.39
CA GLY A 118 15.06 2.58 -4.09
C GLY A 118 13.55 2.80 -3.96
N ARG A 119 12.93 3.41 -4.97
CA ARG A 119 11.48 3.60 -5.05
C ARG A 119 10.72 2.27 -5.03
N ASP A 120 11.09 1.35 -5.91
CA ASP A 120 10.38 0.08 -6.07
C ASP A 120 10.50 -0.79 -4.81
N LYS A 121 11.65 -0.73 -4.12
CA LYS A 121 11.85 -1.35 -2.80
C LYS A 121 10.86 -0.81 -1.76
N LYS A 122 10.56 0.50 -1.74
CA LYS A 122 9.58 1.07 -0.80
C LYS A 122 8.17 0.49 -1.02
N ILE A 123 7.77 0.31 -2.28
CA ILE A 123 6.49 -0.33 -2.65
C ILE A 123 6.44 -1.75 -2.10
N TYR A 124 7.50 -2.53 -2.30
CA TYR A 124 7.59 -3.89 -1.77
C TYR A 124 7.55 -3.95 -0.23
N LEU A 125 8.30 -3.09 0.44
CA LEU A 125 8.31 -3.01 1.91
C LEU A 125 6.94 -2.62 2.47
N SER A 126 6.20 -1.74 1.81
CA SER A 126 4.83 -1.38 2.20
C SER A 126 3.88 -2.58 2.14
N PHE A 127 4.00 -3.42 1.11
CA PHE A 127 3.24 -4.67 1.04
C PHE A 127 3.59 -5.62 2.19
N GLN A 128 4.88 -5.82 2.48
CA GLN A 128 5.31 -6.65 3.62
C GLN A 128 4.75 -6.11 4.94
N GLN A 129 4.82 -4.80 5.15
CA GLN A 129 4.26 -4.15 6.34
C GLN A 129 2.75 -4.39 6.45
N SER A 130 2.00 -4.30 5.34
CA SER A 130 0.56 -4.56 5.32
C SER A 130 0.23 -6.01 5.74
N VAL A 131 1.03 -6.97 5.30
CA VAL A 131 0.89 -8.39 5.70
C VAL A 131 1.14 -8.56 7.20
N TRP A 132 2.20 -7.95 7.75
CA TRP A 132 2.49 -7.99 9.17
C TRP A 132 1.39 -7.33 10.01
N SER A 133 0.91 -6.17 9.59
CA SER A 133 -0.21 -5.49 10.24
C SER A 133 -1.48 -6.35 10.23
N PHE A 134 -1.77 -7.05 9.13
CA PHE A 134 -2.88 -8.00 9.08
C PHE A 134 -2.68 -9.18 10.04
N HIS A 135 -1.50 -9.79 10.05
CA HIS A 135 -1.18 -10.89 10.97
C HIS A 135 -1.35 -10.47 12.43
N ASN A 136 -0.77 -9.34 12.83
CA ASN A 136 -0.87 -8.82 14.19
C ASN A 136 -2.32 -8.53 14.59
N LYS A 137 -3.13 -7.99 13.66
CA LYS A 137 -4.57 -7.81 13.88
C LYS A 137 -5.28 -9.14 14.17
N GLN A 138 -4.96 -10.22 13.45
CA GLN A 138 -5.57 -11.53 13.70
C GLN A 138 -5.17 -12.09 15.07
N VAL A 139 -3.89 -11.95 15.46
CA VAL A 139 -3.39 -12.37 16.78
C VAL A 139 -4.13 -11.62 17.89
N LEU A 140 -4.20 -10.29 17.82
CA LEU A 140 -4.90 -9.46 18.80
C LEU A 140 -6.40 -9.83 18.90
N LEU A 141 -7.07 -10.05 17.76
CA LEU A 141 -8.48 -10.46 17.76
C LEU A 141 -8.69 -11.84 18.41
N ALA A 142 -7.73 -12.76 18.27
CA ALA A 142 -7.77 -14.05 18.94
C ALA A 142 -7.56 -13.90 20.45
N GLU A 143 -6.60 -13.07 20.87
CA GLU A 143 -6.38 -12.75 22.29
C GLU A 143 -7.62 -12.13 22.93
N PHE A 144 -8.26 -11.14 22.30
CA PHE A 144 -9.49 -10.53 22.79
C PHE A 144 -10.65 -11.54 22.92
N LYS A 145 -10.76 -12.49 22.00
CA LYS A 145 -11.79 -13.55 22.07
C LYS A 145 -11.51 -14.55 23.20
N ASN A 146 -10.24 -14.84 23.45
CA ASN A 146 -9.81 -15.77 24.48
C ASN A 146 -9.78 -15.13 25.87
N SER A 147 -9.66 -13.80 25.97
CA SER A 147 -9.86 -13.04 27.19
C SER A 147 -11.35 -12.95 27.55
N LYS A 148 -11.96 -14.09 27.90
CA LYS A 148 -13.26 -14.11 28.61
C LYS A 148 -13.08 -13.61 30.05
N HIS A 149 -12.84 -12.30 30.18
CA HIS A 149 -13.13 -11.51 31.37
C HIS A 149 -13.85 -10.23 30.96
N TYR A 150 -14.92 -10.36 30.19
CA TYR A 150 -16.01 -9.39 30.26
C TYR A 150 -16.88 -9.77 31.45
N SER A 151 -16.45 -9.33 32.63
CA SER A 151 -17.36 -9.03 33.72
C SER A 151 -18.51 -8.20 33.15
N LYS A 152 -19.74 -8.59 33.46
CA LYS A 152 -20.98 -7.89 33.16
C LYS A 152 -20.83 -6.40 33.53
N THR A 153 -20.42 -5.54 32.60
CA THR A 153 -20.35 -4.10 32.86
C THR A 153 -21.76 -3.56 32.70
N GLN A 154 -22.33 -3.11 33.83
CA GLN A 154 -23.39 -2.13 33.83
C GLN A 154 -23.01 -1.00 32.88
N HIS A 155 -24.00 -0.49 32.13
CA HIS A 155 -23.85 0.63 31.21
C HIS A 155 -22.91 1.71 31.79
N PRO A 156 -21.74 1.96 31.17
CA PRO A 156 -20.92 3.09 31.55
C PRO A 156 -21.57 4.32 30.93
N THR A 157 -22.12 5.18 31.78
CA THR A 157 -22.34 6.58 31.46
C THR A 157 -20.99 7.26 31.26
N GLU A 158 -20.82 7.83 30.07
CA GLU A 158 -19.82 8.83 29.65
C GLU A 158 -18.34 8.40 29.47
N ASP A 159 -17.93 8.52 28.21
CA ASP A 159 -16.63 9.00 27.70
C ASP A 159 -15.34 8.26 28.09
N ILE A 160 -15.36 6.94 27.93
CA ILE A 160 -14.17 6.08 28.04
C ILE A 160 -13.53 5.82 26.66
N THR A 161 -14.30 5.98 25.58
CA THR A 161 -13.89 5.61 24.21
C THR A 161 -12.79 6.51 23.66
N GLU A 162 -12.86 7.83 23.87
CA GLU A 162 -11.78 8.75 23.43
C GLU A 162 -10.46 8.53 24.17
N LYS A 163 -10.53 8.20 25.48
CA LYS A 163 -9.33 7.95 26.29
C LYS A 163 -8.61 6.66 25.91
N LEU A 164 -9.36 5.59 25.61
CA LEU A 164 -8.75 4.32 25.19
C LEU A 164 -8.14 4.42 23.78
N ILE A 165 -8.82 5.10 22.85
CA ILE A 165 -8.29 5.35 21.50
C ILE A 165 -7.01 6.19 21.57
N ASN A 166 -6.97 7.24 22.39
CA ASN A 166 -5.77 8.07 22.55
C ASN A 166 -4.63 7.35 23.28
N TYR A 167 -4.92 6.45 24.21
CA TYR A 167 -3.89 5.66 24.89
C TYR A 167 -3.24 4.64 23.94
N GLU A 168 -4.04 3.93 23.14
CA GLU A 168 -3.50 2.98 22.16
C GLU A 168 -2.76 3.67 21.02
N ASN A 169 -3.30 4.77 20.48
CA ASN A 169 -2.63 5.52 19.42
C ASN A 169 -1.27 6.10 19.86
N ASN A 170 -1.15 6.56 21.11
CA ASN A 170 0.14 7.04 21.63
C ASN A 170 1.14 5.91 21.89
N LYS A 171 0.68 4.73 22.32
CA LYS A 171 1.54 3.56 22.52
C LYS A 171 2.05 3.00 21.17
N TYR A 172 1.21 2.96 20.15
CA TYR A 172 1.59 2.48 18.81
C TYR A 172 2.41 3.49 18.01
N ASN A 173 2.15 4.81 18.12
CA ASN A 173 2.95 5.82 17.41
C ASN A 173 4.39 5.91 17.94
N ASN A 174 4.60 5.76 19.26
CA ASN A 174 5.95 5.68 19.83
C ASN A 174 6.67 4.40 19.38
N ASN A 175 5.97 3.27 19.33
CA ASN A 175 6.53 2.01 18.81
C ASN A 175 6.80 2.02 17.30
N ILE A 176 6.04 2.76 16.48
CA ILE A 176 6.35 2.86 15.04
C ILE A 176 7.65 3.64 14.82
N ILE A 177 7.90 4.71 15.59
CA ILE A 177 9.17 5.44 15.51
C ILE A 177 10.34 4.57 15.97
N ASP A 178 10.16 3.78 17.02
CA ASP A 178 11.19 2.86 17.52
C ASP A 178 11.43 1.67 16.57
N ILE A 179 10.38 1.10 15.96
CA ILE A 179 10.51 0.03 14.95
C ILE A 179 11.19 0.57 13.68
N PHE A 180 10.89 1.80 13.25
CA PHE A 180 11.60 2.45 12.14
C PHE A 180 13.08 2.69 12.47
N ASN A 181 13.40 3.06 13.70
CA ASN A 181 14.78 3.26 14.15
C ASN A 181 15.53 1.94 14.29
N GLU A 182 14.93 0.89 14.89
CA GLU A 182 15.55 -0.44 15.03
C GLU A 182 15.77 -1.12 13.67
N THR A 183 14.82 -1.03 12.74
CA THR A 183 15.01 -1.54 11.38
C THR A 183 16.03 -0.74 10.58
N SER A 184 16.20 0.56 10.85
CA SER A 184 17.27 1.36 10.25
C SER A 184 18.66 1.02 10.78
N VAL A 185 18.77 0.53 12.03
CA VAL A 185 20.03 0.06 12.62
C VAL A 185 20.40 -1.35 12.12
N GLU A 186 19.44 -2.26 11.96
CA GLU A 186 19.70 -3.59 11.39
C GLU A 186 20.08 -3.56 9.90
N ILE A 187 19.57 -2.60 9.11
CA ILE A 187 19.92 -2.47 7.68
C ILE A 187 21.36 -1.95 7.49
N ILE A 188 21.93 -1.22 8.44
CA ILE A 188 23.34 -0.78 8.41
C ILE A 188 24.30 -1.95 8.74
N GLY A 189 23.82 -3.00 9.41
CA GLY A 189 24.62 -4.18 9.78
C GLY A 189 24.93 -5.16 8.65
N TYR A 190 24.24 -5.07 7.51
CA TYR A 190 24.41 -6.00 6.38
C TYR A 190 25.27 -5.46 5.22
N SER A 191 25.87 -4.26 5.34
CA SER A 191 26.74 -3.70 4.29
C SER A 191 28.23 -4.04 4.42
N ASN A 192 28.65 -4.83 5.42
CA ASN A 192 30.02 -5.31 5.54
C ASN A 192 30.11 -6.81 5.22
N VAL A 193 29.91 -7.17 3.97
CA VAL A 193 30.45 -8.43 3.44
C VAL A 193 31.62 -8.06 2.55
N GLU A 194 32.83 -8.26 3.06
CA GLU A 194 34.08 -8.10 2.35
C GLU A 194 34.05 -8.93 1.06
N ILE A 195 34.24 -8.26 -0.07
CA ILE A 195 34.67 -8.89 -1.31
C ILE A 195 36.15 -9.21 -1.11
N LEU A 196 36.47 -10.45 -0.77
CA LEU A 196 37.82 -10.98 -0.89
C LEU A 196 37.97 -11.67 -2.25
N ASN A 197 38.94 -11.18 -3.02
CA ASN A 197 39.39 -11.69 -4.32
C ASN A 197 39.86 -13.14 -4.25
#